data_AF-A0A850QIK0-F1
#
_entry.id   AF-A0A850QIK0-F1
#
_cell.length_a   1.000
_cell.length_b   1.000
_cell.length_c   1.000
_cell.angle_alpha   90.00
_cell.angle_beta   90.00
_cell.angle_gamma   90.00
#
_symmetry.space_group_name_H-M   'P 1'
#
loop_
_entity.id
_entity.type
_entity.pdbx_description
1 polymer ?
#
loop_
_entity_poly.entity_id
_entity_poly.type
_entity_poly.pdbx_seq_one_letter_code
_entity_poly.pdbx_strand_id
1 'polypeptide(L)'
;MTKSEIEVRAMAYRMALPIPPEFDIRKSNIQMFIDWDTRRFVKTVSQIGQEFVDDPQYKALHDYYEASEQQANALWLQKYGEAMPDWIEGQWAETTPATAIPYEGLTTLTDAQWTFAVNVPPDFTLDEFWFVVEGLGWRPGVPVSEEDEKWIAVWAEESECSNYLQGVRNILGMSDAPYYQEPHWVPPAVARLINQSQTSKKTK
;
A
#
# COMPACT_ATOMS: atom_id res chain seq x y z
N MET A 1 -4.26 -8.36 -27.46
CA MET A 1 -4.65 -8.08 -26.07
C MET A 1 -4.43 -6.59 -25.89
N THR A 2 -5.47 -5.83 -25.58
CA THR A 2 -5.29 -4.42 -25.20
C THR A 2 -4.59 -4.41 -23.84
N LYS A 3 -3.82 -3.35 -23.54
CA LYS A 3 -3.15 -3.09 -22.24
C LYS A 3 -4.05 -3.49 -21.04
N SER A 4 -5.35 -3.22 -21.19
CA SER A 4 -6.44 -3.54 -20.27
C SER A 4 -6.55 -5.01 -19.80
N GLU A 5 -6.34 -6.06 -20.63
CA GLU A 5 -6.54 -7.43 -20.12
C GLU A 5 -5.41 -7.89 -19.19
N ILE A 6 -4.19 -7.34 -19.34
CA ILE A 6 -3.05 -7.63 -18.45
C ILE A 6 -3.25 -6.92 -17.12
N GLU A 7 -3.64 -5.64 -17.16
CA GLU A 7 -3.96 -4.83 -15.99
C GLU A 7 -5.06 -5.50 -15.15
N VAL A 8 -6.14 -5.98 -15.78
CA VAL A 8 -7.22 -6.72 -15.09
C VAL A 8 -6.69 -7.99 -14.40
N ARG A 9 -5.83 -8.77 -15.06
CA ARG A 9 -5.27 -10.00 -14.46
C ARG A 9 -4.32 -9.69 -13.32
N ALA A 10 -3.49 -8.66 -13.47
CA ALA A 10 -2.56 -8.21 -12.43
C ALA A 10 -3.34 -7.72 -11.20
N MET A 11 -4.38 -6.90 -11.41
CA MET A 11 -5.25 -6.43 -10.34
C MET A 11 -5.99 -7.57 -9.65
N ALA A 12 -6.50 -8.56 -10.41
CA ALA A 12 -7.11 -9.75 -9.83
C ALA A 12 -6.12 -10.53 -8.94
N TYR A 13 -4.85 -10.63 -9.34
CA TYR A 13 -3.80 -11.22 -8.52
C TYR A 13 -3.55 -10.39 -7.25
N ARG A 14 -3.43 -9.06 -7.36
CA ARG A 14 -3.25 -8.13 -6.23
C ARG A 14 -4.38 -8.23 -5.20
N MET A 15 -5.63 -8.28 -5.66
CA MET A 15 -6.81 -8.39 -4.79
C MET A 15 -6.94 -9.76 -4.10
N ALA A 16 -6.37 -10.81 -4.70
CA ALA A 16 -6.39 -12.17 -4.14
C ALA A 16 -5.33 -12.39 -3.04
N LEU A 17 -4.39 -11.46 -2.84
CA LEU A 17 -3.39 -11.59 -1.80
C LEU A 17 -4.05 -11.59 -0.40
N PRO A 18 -3.61 -12.48 0.52
CA PRO A 18 -4.20 -12.61 1.85
C PRO A 18 -3.68 -11.53 2.82
N ILE A 19 -3.74 -10.27 2.42
CA ILE A 19 -3.35 -9.12 3.25
C ILE A 19 -4.48 -8.83 4.25
N PRO A 20 -4.19 -8.70 5.56
CA PRO A 20 -5.19 -8.28 6.54
C PRO A 20 -5.75 -6.89 6.19
N PRO A 21 -7.07 -6.65 6.34
CA PRO A 21 -7.71 -5.39 5.95
C PRO A 21 -7.11 -4.15 6.60
N GLU A 22 -6.62 -4.25 7.84
CA GLU A 22 -5.99 -3.17 8.59
C GLU A 22 -4.60 -2.73 8.08
N PHE A 23 -4.14 -3.37 6.99
CA PHE A 23 -2.87 -3.13 6.29
C PHE A 23 -3.06 -3.05 4.76
N ASP A 24 -4.30 -3.04 4.25
CA ASP A 24 -4.58 -3.07 2.80
C ASP A 24 -5.59 -1.99 2.40
N ILE A 25 -5.09 -0.89 1.81
CA ILE A 25 -5.93 0.22 1.34
C ILE A 25 -6.87 -0.17 0.21
N ARG A 26 -6.62 -1.29 -0.49
CA ARG A 26 -7.52 -1.81 -1.52
C ARG A 26 -8.75 -2.51 -0.92
N LYS A 27 -8.71 -2.83 0.39
CA LYS A 27 -9.80 -3.50 1.13
C LYS A 27 -10.39 -2.62 2.22
N SER A 28 -9.73 -1.55 2.60
CA SER A 28 -10.16 -0.68 3.71
C SER A 28 -9.74 0.77 3.51
N ASN A 29 -10.59 1.68 3.96
CA ASN A 29 -10.25 3.07 4.18
C ASN A 29 -9.49 3.18 5.50
N ILE A 30 -8.20 3.49 5.44
CA ILE A 30 -7.32 3.55 6.62
C ILE A 30 -6.90 5.00 6.84
N GLN A 31 -7.27 5.55 7.99
CA GLN A 31 -6.84 6.88 8.43
C GLN A 31 -5.92 6.81 9.63
N MET A 32 -4.92 7.68 9.60
CA MET A 32 -3.90 7.87 10.61
C MET A 32 -4.14 9.21 11.28
N PHE A 33 -4.37 9.19 12.58
CA PHE A 33 -4.47 10.38 13.42
C PHE A 33 -3.16 10.47 14.19
N ILE A 34 -2.27 11.35 13.76
CA ILE A 34 -0.88 11.43 14.23
C ILE A 34 -0.62 12.79 14.87
N ASP A 35 -0.11 12.77 16.11
CA ASP A 35 0.57 13.91 16.68
C ASP A 35 2.01 13.93 16.17
N TRP A 36 2.33 14.86 15.28
CA TRP A 36 3.64 14.95 14.62
C TRP A 36 4.78 15.31 15.59
N ASP A 37 4.47 15.99 16.69
CA ASP A 37 5.46 16.40 17.68
C ASP A 37 5.87 15.21 18.57
N THR A 38 4.88 14.43 19.03
CA THR A 38 5.13 13.31 19.95
C THR A 38 5.20 11.94 19.29
N ARG A 39 4.81 11.85 18.01
CA ARG A 39 4.64 10.59 17.26
C ARG A 39 3.63 9.63 17.88
N ARG A 40 2.76 10.13 18.77
CA ARG A 40 1.57 9.39 19.22
C ARG A 40 0.59 9.30 18.07
N PHE A 41 -0.07 8.15 17.95
CA PHE A 41 -1.00 7.94 16.87
C PHE A 41 -2.06 6.90 17.23
N VAL A 42 -3.19 7.00 16.55
CA VAL A 42 -4.17 5.92 16.40
C VAL A 42 -4.50 5.75 14.93
N LYS A 43 -4.94 4.55 14.55
CA LYS A 43 -5.47 4.30 13.21
C LYS A 43 -6.92 3.89 13.29
N THR A 44 -7.71 4.35 12.33
CA THR A 44 -9.08 3.87 12.10
C THR A 44 -9.10 3.09 10.81
N VAL A 45 -9.94 2.05 10.79
CA VAL A 45 -10.05 1.11 9.68
C VAL A 45 -11.52 0.89 9.41
N SER A 46 -11.98 1.22 8.21
CA SER A 46 -13.31 0.91 7.73
C SER A 46 -13.21 0.11 6.44
N GLN A 47 -13.85 -1.06 6.37
CA GLN A 47 -13.80 -1.88 5.16
C GLN A 47 -14.45 -1.15 3.98
N ILE A 48 -13.86 -1.28 2.80
CA ILE A 48 -14.41 -0.66 1.58
C ILE A 48 -15.69 -1.41 1.18
N GLY A 49 -16.83 -0.72 1.27
CA GLY A 49 -18.10 -1.11 0.66
C GLY A 49 -18.34 -0.42 -0.70
N GLN A 50 -19.60 -0.38 -1.16
CA GLN A 50 -20.02 0.36 -2.37
C GLN A 50 -20.26 1.86 -2.11
N GLU A 51 -19.82 2.36 -0.96
CA GLU A 51 -20.40 3.54 -0.29
C GLU A 51 -20.08 4.87 -0.98
N PHE A 52 -19.05 4.88 -1.82
CA PHE A 52 -18.60 6.08 -2.55
C PHE A 52 -18.90 6.07 -4.06
N VAL A 53 -19.42 4.95 -4.59
CA VAL A 53 -19.57 4.77 -6.05
C VAL A 53 -20.68 5.65 -6.64
N ASP A 54 -21.62 6.14 -5.80
CA ASP A 54 -22.73 6.99 -6.22
C ASP A 54 -23.06 8.08 -5.16
N ASP A 55 -22.06 8.86 -4.72
CA ASP A 55 -22.24 9.95 -3.73
C ASP A 55 -22.07 11.35 -4.33
N PRO A 56 -23.03 11.86 -5.12
CA PRO A 56 -22.93 13.15 -5.79
C PRO A 56 -22.89 14.35 -4.84
N GLN A 57 -23.10 14.15 -3.54
CA GLN A 57 -23.13 15.20 -2.52
C GLN A 57 -22.00 15.07 -1.48
N TYR A 58 -21.08 14.11 -1.65
CA TYR A 58 -20.03 13.79 -0.67
C TYR A 58 -20.57 13.50 0.75
N LYS A 59 -21.84 13.09 0.86
CA LYS A 59 -22.47 12.82 2.16
C LYS A 59 -21.87 11.58 2.81
N ALA A 60 -21.70 10.50 2.05
CA ALA A 60 -21.07 9.28 2.53
C ALA A 60 -19.60 9.54 2.92
N LEU A 61 -18.90 10.38 2.15
CA LEU A 61 -17.54 10.80 2.50
C LEU A 61 -17.50 11.62 3.80
N HIS A 62 -18.43 12.55 3.98
CA HIS A 62 -18.56 13.32 5.22
C HIS A 62 -18.91 12.42 6.43
N ASP A 63 -19.91 11.55 6.29
CA ASP A 63 -20.33 10.61 7.32
C ASP A 63 -19.16 9.69 7.71
N TYR A 64 -18.33 9.28 6.74
CA TYR A 64 -17.10 8.51 6.99
C TYR A 64 -16.06 9.29 7.79
N TYR A 65 -15.81 10.57 7.45
CA TYR A 65 -14.87 11.41 8.22
C TYR A 65 -15.35 11.59 9.66
N GLU A 66 -16.63 11.90 9.87
CA GLU A 66 -17.20 12.08 11.20
C GLU A 66 -17.10 10.77 12.03
N ALA A 67 -17.45 9.64 11.44
CA ALA A 67 -17.33 8.34 12.10
C ALA A 67 -15.87 7.98 12.43
N SER A 68 -14.94 8.28 11.52
CA SER A 68 -13.51 8.06 11.72
C SER A 68 -12.96 8.94 12.85
N GLU A 69 -13.35 10.20 12.91
CA GLU A 69 -12.93 11.11 13.98
C GLU A 69 -13.48 10.69 15.35
N GLN A 70 -14.74 10.27 15.42
CA GLN A 70 -15.33 9.73 16.65
C GLN A 70 -14.61 8.45 17.12
N GLN A 71 -14.30 7.55 16.18
CA GLN A 71 -13.54 6.33 16.48
C GLN A 71 -12.11 6.67 16.93
N ALA A 72 -11.43 7.60 16.27
CA ALA A 72 -10.08 8.03 16.63
C ALA A 72 -10.04 8.61 18.04
N ASN A 73 -11.00 9.48 18.39
CA ASN A 73 -11.13 10.01 19.75
C ASN A 73 -11.27 8.90 20.80
N ALA A 74 -12.13 7.91 20.55
CA ALA A 74 -12.32 6.78 21.45
C ALA A 74 -11.04 5.93 21.60
N LEU A 75 -10.37 5.64 20.48
CA LEU A 75 -9.11 4.90 20.47
C LEU A 75 -7.98 5.67 21.16
N TRP A 76 -7.90 6.98 20.97
CA TRP A 76 -6.89 7.83 21.60
C TRP A 76 -7.07 7.83 23.12
N LEU A 77 -8.30 8.05 23.58
CA LEU A 77 -8.64 7.99 24.99
C LEU A 77 -8.33 6.62 25.60
N GLN A 78 -8.64 5.53 24.88
CA GLN A 78 -8.33 4.18 25.32
C GLN A 78 -6.81 3.93 25.41
N LYS A 79 -6.04 4.39 24.41
CA LYS A 79 -4.61 4.13 24.29
C LYS A 79 -3.75 4.99 25.21
N TYR A 80 -4.13 6.25 25.40
CA TYR A 80 -3.32 7.26 26.10
C TYR A 80 -3.96 7.79 27.39
N GLY A 81 -5.24 7.52 27.65
CA GLY A 81 -5.94 7.94 28.86
C GLY A 81 -6.32 9.43 28.89
N GLU A 82 -6.21 10.13 27.76
CA GLU A 82 -6.52 11.55 27.60
C GLU A 82 -7.32 11.80 26.33
N ALA A 83 -8.01 12.94 26.24
CA ALA A 83 -8.71 13.33 25.02
C ALA A 83 -7.72 13.55 23.87
N MET A 84 -8.14 13.22 22.63
CA MET A 84 -7.34 13.53 21.45
C MET A 84 -7.26 15.06 21.30
N PRO A 85 -6.07 15.64 21.08
CA PRO A 85 -5.96 17.07 20.82
C PRO A 85 -6.68 17.51 19.54
N ASP A 86 -7.33 18.67 19.58
CA ASP A 86 -8.15 19.21 18.48
C ASP A 86 -7.37 19.52 17.19
N TRP A 87 -6.03 19.60 17.24
CA TRP A 87 -5.18 19.83 16.07
C TRP A 87 -4.79 18.55 15.32
N ILE A 88 -5.17 17.38 15.84
CA ILE A 88 -4.88 16.11 15.18
C ILE A 88 -5.98 15.83 14.16
N GLU A 89 -5.58 15.84 12.89
CA GLU A 89 -6.45 15.54 11.76
C GLU A 89 -6.14 14.14 11.20
N GLY A 90 -7.16 13.51 10.61
CA GLY A 90 -7.01 12.22 9.94
C GLY A 90 -6.31 12.36 8.59
N GLN A 91 -5.27 11.56 8.38
CA GLN A 91 -4.54 11.45 7.11
C GLN A 91 -4.69 10.06 6.53
N TRP A 92 -4.80 9.94 5.22
CA TRP A 92 -4.86 8.63 4.56
C TRP A 92 -3.54 7.89 4.70
N ALA A 93 -3.58 6.58 4.95
CA ALA A 93 -2.38 5.75 4.97
C ALA A 93 -1.61 5.83 3.63
N GLU A 94 -2.35 5.98 2.52
CA GLU A 94 -1.81 6.18 1.15
C GLU A 94 -0.97 7.45 1.00
N THR A 95 -1.13 8.44 1.88
CA THR A 95 -0.38 9.70 1.79
C THR A 95 0.49 9.94 3.03
N THR A 96 0.52 9.00 3.96
CA THR A 96 1.30 9.09 5.19
C THR A 96 2.67 8.44 4.96
N PRO A 97 3.80 9.13 5.18
CA PRO A 97 5.12 8.53 5.02
C PRO A 97 5.30 7.30 5.90
N ALA A 98 5.95 6.24 5.39
CA ALA A 98 6.18 5.00 6.12
C ALA A 98 6.95 5.20 7.44
N THR A 99 7.75 6.28 7.51
CA THR A 99 8.58 6.66 8.67
C THR A 99 7.84 7.56 9.66
N ALA A 100 6.58 7.91 9.40
CA ALA A 100 5.81 8.81 10.25
C ALA A 100 5.54 8.21 11.63
N ILE A 101 5.45 6.88 11.71
CA ILE A 101 5.13 6.12 12.91
C ILE A 101 6.06 4.89 13.05
N PRO A 102 6.21 4.31 14.25
CA PRO A 102 6.80 3.00 14.41
C PRO A 102 6.03 1.92 13.63
N TYR A 103 6.74 0.91 13.15
CA TYR A 103 6.11 -0.23 12.49
C TYR A 103 5.21 -1.02 13.46
N GLU A 104 3.96 -1.24 13.05
CA GLU A 104 2.93 -1.97 13.83
C GLU A 104 2.39 -3.23 13.13
N GLY A 105 3.09 -3.72 12.10
CA GLY A 105 2.66 -4.91 11.37
C GLY A 105 2.81 -6.21 12.17
N LEU A 106 2.12 -7.25 11.71
CA LEU A 106 2.18 -8.62 12.26
C LEU A 106 3.58 -9.24 12.08
N THR A 107 4.25 -8.84 11.03
CA THR A 107 5.53 -9.39 10.61
C THR A 107 6.67 -8.75 11.37
N THR A 108 7.28 -9.46 12.33
CA THR A 108 8.43 -8.91 13.07
C THR A 108 9.58 -8.55 12.13
N LEU A 109 10.02 -7.29 12.19
CA LEU A 109 11.21 -6.78 11.51
C LEU A 109 12.41 -6.80 12.46
N THR A 110 13.58 -7.10 11.92
CA THR A 110 14.85 -6.91 12.64
C THR A 110 15.22 -5.43 12.69
N ASP A 111 16.06 -5.03 13.65
CA ASP A 111 16.57 -3.65 13.76
C ASP A 111 17.24 -3.19 12.46
N ALA A 112 17.96 -4.08 11.78
CA ALA A 112 18.60 -3.79 10.49
C ALA A 112 17.58 -3.51 9.38
N GLN A 113 16.49 -4.29 9.31
CA GLN A 113 15.41 -4.08 8.35
C GLN A 113 14.65 -2.78 8.63
N TRP A 114 14.36 -2.49 9.89
CA TRP A 114 13.72 -1.24 10.27
C TRP A 114 14.63 -0.04 9.99
N THR A 115 15.90 -0.13 10.35
CA THR A 115 16.91 0.89 10.04
C THR A 115 17.03 1.11 8.53
N PHE A 116 16.96 0.06 7.72
CA PHE A 116 16.94 0.21 6.27
C PHE A 116 15.70 0.99 5.81
N ALA A 117 14.51 0.58 6.28
CA ALA A 117 13.24 1.20 5.89
C ALA A 117 13.19 2.70 6.20
N VAL A 118 13.69 3.13 7.36
CA VAL A 118 13.66 4.56 7.75
C VAL A 118 14.63 5.46 6.97
N ASN A 119 15.54 4.87 6.19
CA ASN A 119 16.51 5.61 5.36
C ASN A 119 16.12 5.64 3.87
N VAL A 120 14.99 5.04 3.49
CA VAL A 120 14.43 5.08 2.13
C VAL A 120 13.80 6.46 1.87
N PRO A 121 13.71 6.93 0.60
CA PRO A 121 13.16 8.25 0.29
C PRO A 121 11.79 8.52 0.92
N PRO A 122 11.51 9.79 1.30
CA PRO A 122 10.37 10.18 2.14
C PRO A 122 9.00 9.99 1.48
N ASP A 123 8.97 9.79 0.15
CA ASP A 123 7.74 9.63 -0.61
C ASP A 123 7.18 8.20 -0.54
N PHE A 124 7.87 7.28 0.14
CA PHE A 124 7.40 5.91 0.36
C PHE A 124 6.39 5.87 1.51
N THR A 125 5.17 5.42 1.22
CA THR A 125 4.00 5.58 2.11
C THR A 125 3.76 4.36 3.01
N LEU A 126 2.91 4.50 4.02
CA LEU A 126 2.55 3.40 4.92
C LEU A 126 1.88 2.25 4.20
N ASP A 127 1.00 2.53 3.22
CA ASP A 127 0.35 1.49 2.44
C ASP A 127 1.35 0.70 1.58
N GLU A 128 2.31 1.37 0.95
CA GLU A 128 3.38 0.72 0.19
C GLU A 128 4.24 -0.17 1.10
N PHE A 129 4.56 0.32 2.30
CA PHE A 129 5.34 -0.45 3.26
C PHE A 129 4.61 -1.69 3.76
N TRP A 130 3.34 -1.54 4.16
CA TRP A 130 2.50 -2.66 4.57
C TRP A 130 2.27 -3.65 3.44
N PHE A 131 2.06 -3.16 2.22
CA PHE A 131 1.93 -4.03 1.06
C PHE A 131 3.19 -4.86 0.84
N VAL A 132 4.38 -4.27 0.89
CA VAL A 132 5.65 -5.01 0.75
C VAL A 132 5.83 -6.04 1.87
N VAL A 133 5.62 -5.65 3.12
CA VAL A 133 5.95 -6.50 4.26
C VAL A 133 4.84 -7.49 4.59
N GLU A 134 3.60 -7.02 4.79
CA GLU A 134 2.46 -7.87 5.16
C GLU A 134 1.79 -8.51 3.95
N GLY A 135 1.80 -7.84 2.80
CA GLY A 135 1.17 -8.35 1.59
C GLY A 135 2.04 -9.32 0.80
N LEU A 136 3.28 -8.92 0.53
CA LEU A 136 4.21 -9.71 -0.27
C LEU A 136 5.12 -10.59 0.59
N GLY A 137 5.20 -10.35 1.91
CA GLY A 137 6.10 -11.09 2.80
C GLY A 137 7.58 -10.78 2.55
N TRP A 138 7.86 -9.72 1.80
CA TRP A 138 9.22 -9.30 1.48
C TRP A 138 9.80 -8.45 2.62
N ARG A 139 11.13 -8.31 2.63
CA ARG A 139 11.85 -7.70 3.74
C ARG A 139 12.63 -6.47 3.29
N PRO A 140 12.55 -5.36 4.03
CA PRO A 140 13.33 -4.17 3.71
C PRO A 140 14.83 -4.47 3.63
N GLY A 141 15.49 -3.92 2.61
CA GLY A 141 16.91 -4.11 2.34
C GLY A 141 17.31 -5.51 1.85
N VAL A 142 16.33 -6.38 1.54
CA VAL A 142 16.58 -7.71 1.00
C VAL A 142 16.11 -7.75 -0.46
N PRO A 143 17.03 -7.73 -1.44
CA PRO A 143 16.68 -7.82 -2.85
C PRO A 143 15.87 -9.08 -3.14
N VAL A 144 14.84 -8.93 -3.96
CA VAL A 144 13.99 -10.05 -4.41
C VAL A 144 14.24 -10.28 -5.90
N SER A 145 14.22 -11.54 -6.31
CA SER A 145 14.32 -11.90 -7.73
C SER A 145 13.17 -11.27 -8.53
N GLU A 146 13.46 -10.67 -9.69
CA GLU A 146 12.43 -10.12 -10.58
C GLU A 146 11.56 -11.22 -11.24
N GLU A 147 11.94 -12.48 -11.07
CA GLU A 147 11.17 -13.66 -11.45
C GLU A 147 10.17 -14.09 -10.35
N ASP A 148 10.15 -13.45 -9.17
CA ASP A 148 9.11 -13.70 -8.16
C ASP A 148 7.74 -13.28 -8.71
N GLU A 149 6.75 -14.17 -8.69
CA GLU A 149 5.42 -13.91 -9.23
C GLU A 149 4.72 -12.73 -8.54
N LYS A 150 5.11 -12.40 -7.30
CA LYS A 150 4.56 -11.27 -6.55
C LYS A 150 4.84 -9.90 -7.17
N TRP A 151 5.81 -9.79 -8.08
CA TRP A 151 5.98 -8.58 -8.90
C TRP A 151 4.77 -8.26 -9.77
N ILE A 152 3.90 -9.24 -10.06
CA ILE A 152 2.61 -9.02 -10.73
C ILE A 152 1.71 -8.09 -9.90
N ALA A 153 1.71 -8.25 -8.57
CA ALA A 153 0.92 -7.40 -7.69
C ALA A 153 1.47 -5.97 -7.64
N VAL A 154 2.80 -5.81 -7.60
CA VAL A 154 3.47 -4.49 -7.67
C VAL A 154 3.16 -3.81 -9.00
N TRP A 155 3.17 -4.56 -10.10
CA TRP A 155 2.82 -4.03 -11.42
C TRP A 155 1.36 -3.58 -11.52
N ALA A 156 0.44 -4.26 -10.82
CA ALA A 156 -0.95 -3.82 -10.73
C ALA A 156 -1.06 -2.44 -10.09
N GLU A 157 -0.32 -2.21 -9.00
CA GLU A 157 -0.27 -0.91 -8.34
C GLU A 157 0.40 0.17 -9.22
N GLU A 158 1.54 -0.13 -9.85
CA GLU A 158 2.22 0.79 -10.79
C GLU A 158 1.31 1.25 -11.95
N SER A 159 0.42 0.37 -12.41
CA SER A 159 -0.51 0.71 -13.50
C SER A 159 -1.59 1.70 -13.10
N GLU A 160 -1.89 1.82 -11.80
CA GLU A 160 -2.87 2.74 -11.23
C GLU A 160 -2.20 4.00 -10.65
N CYS A 161 -1.01 3.85 -10.06
CA CYS A 161 -0.22 4.92 -9.44
C CYS A 161 1.24 4.83 -9.87
N SER A 162 1.73 5.86 -10.57
CA SER A 162 3.10 5.86 -11.12
C SER A 162 4.17 5.92 -10.03
N ASN A 163 5.31 5.25 -10.27
CA ASN A 163 6.48 5.13 -9.40
C ASN A 163 6.36 4.15 -8.22
N TYR A 164 5.23 3.46 -8.05
CA TYR A 164 5.06 2.40 -7.06
C TYR A 164 6.15 1.32 -7.17
N LEU A 165 6.47 0.92 -8.42
CA LEU A 165 7.51 -0.06 -8.71
C LEU A 165 8.89 0.43 -8.26
N GLN A 166 9.20 1.71 -8.46
CA GLN A 166 10.46 2.29 -8.02
C GLN A 166 10.52 2.37 -6.48
N GLY A 167 9.42 2.76 -5.83
CA GLY A 167 9.29 2.75 -4.37
C GLY A 167 9.60 1.36 -3.79
N VAL A 168 8.97 0.32 -4.33
CA VAL A 168 9.19 -1.07 -3.91
C VAL A 168 10.64 -1.52 -4.14
N ARG A 169 11.28 -1.13 -5.25
CA ARG A 169 12.70 -1.46 -5.48
C ARG A 169 13.63 -0.77 -4.49
N ASN A 170 13.36 0.49 -4.17
CA ASN A 170 14.13 1.25 -3.19
C ASN A 170 14.08 0.57 -1.81
N ILE A 171 12.88 0.20 -1.34
CA ILE A 171 12.73 -0.46 -0.02
C ILE A 171 13.38 -1.85 0.02
N LEU A 172 13.49 -2.55 -1.12
CA LEU A 172 14.20 -3.83 -1.21
C LEU A 172 15.72 -3.68 -1.41
N GLY A 173 16.25 -2.45 -1.53
CA GLY A 173 17.67 -2.21 -1.81
C GLY A 173 18.10 -2.68 -3.20
N MET A 174 17.18 -2.63 -4.16
CA MET A 174 17.44 -2.99 -5.55
C MET A 174 17.86 -1.74 -6.35
N SER A 175 18.48 -1.95 -7.52
CA SER A 175 18.79 -0.85 -8.43
C SER A 175 17.51 -0.22 -8.99
N ASP A 176 17.61 0.99 -9.53
CA ASP A 176 16.49 1.65 -10.21
C ASP A 176 15.82 0.76 -11.26
N ALA A 177 14.53 1.01 -11.45
CA ALA A 177 13.71 0.33 -12.42
C ALA A 177 14.21 0.66 -13.83
N PRO A 178 14.45 -0.35 -14.69
CA PRO A 178 14.92 -0.11 -16.05
C PRO A 178 13.97 0.73 -16.93
N TYR A 179 12.69 0.86 -16.56
CA TYR A 179 11.71 1.52 -17.42
C TYR A 179 11.96 3.01 -17.68
N TYR A 180 12.75 3.68 -16.82
CA TYR A 180 13.21 5.06 -17.09
C TYR A 180 14.08 5.16 -18.34
N GLN A 181 14.73 4.05 -18.73
CA GLN A 181 15.54 3.94 -19.95
C GLN A 181 14.82 3.12 -21.04
N GLU A 182 13.97 2.18 -20.63
CA GLU A 182 13.22 1.28 -21.50
C GLU A 182 11.71 1.36 -21.22
N PRO A 183 10.95 2.30 -21.84
CA PRO A 183 9.55 2.58 -21.47
C PRO A 183 8.55 1.41 -21.62
N HIS A 184 8.97 0.28 -22.19
CA HIS A 184 8.18 -0.94 -22.34
C HIS A 184 8.63 -2.06 -21.40
N TRP A 185 9.66 -1.82 -20.60
CA TRP A 185 10.17 -2.79 -19.65
C TRP A 185 9.13 -3.06 -18.56
N VAL A 186 8.98 -4.34 -18.24
CA VAL A 186 8.20 -4.83 -17.11
C VAL A 186 9.03 -5.91 -16.41
N PRO A 187 8.80 -6.18 -15.12
CA PRO A 187 9.47 -7.28 -14.44
C PRO A 187 9.27 -8.62 -15.19
N PRO A 188 10.28 -9.52 -15.24
CA PRO A 188 10.18 -10.83 -15.89
C PRO A 188 8.94 -11.65 -15.49
N ALA A 189 8.54 -11.62 -14.21
CA ALA A 189 7.30 -12.26 -13.78
C ALA A 189 6.05 -11.74 -14.53
N VAL A 190 5.97 -10.43 -14.78
CA VAL A 190 4.92 -9.79 -15.56
C VAL A 190 5.05 -10.17 -17.04
N ALA A 191 6.27 -10.17 -17.60
CA ALA A 191 6.50 -10.59 -18.97
C ALA A 191 6.02 -12.04 -19.24
N ARG A 192 6.21 -12.95 -18.27
CA ARG A 192 5.69 -14.33 -18.36
C ARG A 192 4.16 -14.37 -18.35
N LEU A 193 3.50 -13.56 -17.52
CA LEU A 193 2.04 -13.44 -17.51
C LEU A 193 1.51 -12.99 -18.88
N ILE A 194 2.21 -12.04 -19.52
CA ILE A 194 1.89 -11.55 -20.87
C ILE A 194 2.04 -12.68 -21.89
N ASN A 195 3.16 -13.42 -21.87
CA ASN A 195 3.43 -14.50 -22.81
C ASN A 195 2.43 -15.66 -22.69
N GLN A 196 2.07 -16.07 -21.47
CA GLN A 196 1.03 -17.08 -21.23
C GLN A 196 -0.30 -16.65 -21.86
N SER A 197 -0.69 -15.38 -21.69
CA SER A 197 -1.91 -14.82 -22.26
C SER A 197 -1.95 -14.89 -23.79
N GLN A 198 -0.81 -14.68 -24.44
CA GLN A 198 -0.69 -14.73 -25.90
C GLN A 198 -0.75 -16.17 -26.43
N THR A 199 -0.15 -17.13 -25.71
CA THR A 199 -0.20 -18.54 -26.11
C THR A 199 -1.61 -19.14 -26.02
N SER A 200 -2.39 -18.82 -24.98
CA SER A 200 -3.78 -19.29 -24.85
C SER A 200 -4.75 -18.75 -25.91
N LYS A 201 -4.38 -17.68 -26.62
CA LYS A 201 -5.15 -17.14 -27.76
C LYS A 201 -4.83 -17.82 -29.09
N LYS A 202 -3.68 -18.48 -29.23
CA LYS A 202 -3.29 -19.19 -30.46
C LYS A 202 -3.87 -20.62 -30.55
N THR A 203 -4.34 -21.15 -29.44
CA THR A 203 -4.93 -22.50 -29.31
C THR A 203 -6.45 -22.52 -29.21
N LYS A 204 -7.11 -21.35 -29.33
CA LYS A 204 -8.57 -21.21 -29.50
C LYS A 204 -8.88 -20.80 -30.92
#